data_AF-A0AAU6WUU2-F1
#
_entry.id   AF-A0AAU6WUU2-F1
#
_cell.length_a   1.000
_cell.length_b   1.000
_cell.length_c   1.000
_cell.angle_alpha   90.00
_cell.angle_beta   90.00
_cell.angle_gamma   90.00
#
_symmetry.space_group_name_H-M   'P 1'
#
loop_
_entity.id
_entity.type
_entity.pdbx_description
1 polymer ?
#
loop_
_entity_poly.entity_id
_entity_poly.type
_entity_poly.pdbx_seq_one_letter_code
_entity_poly.pdbx_strand_id
1 'polypeptide(L)' 'MGQPIHRYLKKKIVDKFDFIDKWLPAHYTTSVNMILKEEAKDPAYIRRVKNRRMIDERVIDALYKVSLLNKIQVETED' A
#
# COMPACT_ATOMS: atom_id res chain seq x y z
N MET A 1 24.51 19.83 12.55
CA MET A 1 23.40 19.85 11.58
C MET A 1 23.43 18.57 10.78
N GLY A 2 22.27 17.96 10.53
CA GLY A 2 22.14 16.79 9.65
C GLY A 2 21.46 15.63 10.35
N GLN A 3 20.15 15.52 10.11
CA GLN A 3 19.30 14.31 10.03
C GLN A 3 17.93 14.53 10.69
N PRO A 4 16.93 14.96 9.91
CA PRO A 4 15.55 14.62 10.23
C PRO A 4 14.87 13.77 9.13
N ILE A 5 15.43 13.70 7.92
CA ILE A 5 14.74 13.17 6.72
C ILE A 5 14.28 11.71 6.92
N HIS A 6 15.11 10.89 7.57
CA HIS A 6 14.81 9.47 7.79
C HIS A 6 13.59 9.24 8.69
N ARG A 7 13.37 10.12 9.70
CA ARG A 7 12.23 10.02 10.62
C ARG A 7 10.92 10.47 9.96
N TYR A 8 11.01 11.48 9.09
CA TYR A 8 9.87 11.97 8.30
C TYR A 8 9.41 10.96 7.24
N LEU A 9 10.35 10.32 6.53
CA LEU A 9 10.04 9.24 5.57
C LEU A 9 9.37 8.05 6.28
N LYS A 10 9.91 7.65 7.44
CA LYS A 10 9.35 6.57 8.24
C LYS A 10 7.93 6.89 8.73
N LYS A 11 7.65 8.14 9.14
CA LYS A 11 6.31 8.59 9.53
C LYS A 11 5.32 8.54 8.36
N LYS A 12 5.70 9.09 7.20
CA LYS A 12 4.87 9.04 5.97
C LYS A 12 4.53 7.62 5.52
N ILE A 13 5.46 6.68 5.66
CA ILE A 13 5.23 5.28 5.32
C ILE A 13 4.26 4.62 6.32
N VAL A 14 4.38 4.93 7.62
CA VAL A 14 3.45 4.43 8.64
C VAL A 14 2.03 4.94 8.40
N ASP A 15 1.85 6.24 8.13
CA ASP A 15 0.53 6.81 7.81
C ASP A 15 -0.13 6.14 6.58
N LYS A 16 0.67 5.73 5.59
CA LYS A 16 0.16 4.96 4.43
C LYS A 16 -0.35 3.59 4.84
N PHE A 17 0.31 2.90 5.76
CA PHE A 17 -0.13 1.57 6.22
C PHE A 17 -1.45 1.62 6.97
N ASP A 18 -1.68 2.64 7.82
CA ASP A 18 -2.97 2.80 8.51
C ASP A 18 -4.12 3.04 7.52
N PHE A 19 -3.87 3.82 6.45
CA PHE A 19 -4.85 3.99 5.38
C PHE A 19 -5.11 2.69 4.62
N ILE A 20 -4.04 1.95 4.28
CA ILE A 20 -4.13 0.66 3.61
C ILE A 20 -4.93 -0.32 4.48
N ASP A 21 -4.62 -0.45 5.77
CA ASP A 21 -5.33 -1.39 6.65
C ASP A 21 -6.83 -1.09 6.75
N LYS A 22 -7.23 0.19 6.64
CA LYS A 22 -8.63 0.61 6.69
C LYS A 22 -9.38 0.39 5.37
N TRP A 23 -8.74 0.63 4.23
CA TRP A 23 -9.43 0.74 2.93
C TRP A 23 -9.02 -0.31 1.91
N LEU A 24 -8.08 -1.20 2.22
CA LEU A 24 -7.67 -2.26 1.30
C LEU A 24 -8.77 -3.34 1.22
N PRO A 25 -9.26 -3.68 0.01
CA PRO A 25 -10.28 -4.69 -0.17
C PRO A 25 -9.74 -6.10 0.12
N ALA A 26 -10.61 -7.07 0.39
CA ALA A 26 -10.20 -8.46 0.69
C ALA A 26 -9.38 -9.11 -0.45
N HIS A 27 -9.74 -8.85 -1.71
CA HIS A 27 -9.10 -9.39 -2.91
C HIS A 27 -8.10 -8.41 -3.55
N TYR A 28 -7.23 -7.82 -2.75
CA TYR A 28 -6.31 -6.78 -3.21
C TYR A 28 -5.11 -7.26 -4.02
N THR A 29 -4.65 -8.51 -3.84
CA THR A 29 -3.38 -8.97 -4.44
C THR A 29 -3.40 -8.95 -5.96
N THR A 30 -4.57 -9.24 -6.55
CA THR A 30 -4.76 -9.17 -8.01
C THR A 30 -4.68 -7.73 -8.51
N SER A 31 -5.39 -6.80 -7.85
CA SER A 31 -5.36 -5.37 -8.19
C SER A 31 -3.98 -4.77 -8.01
N VAL A 32 -3.25 -5.17 -6.96
CA VAL A 32 -1.85 -4.75 -6.76
C VAL A 32 -0.98 -5.21 -7.92
N ASN A 33 -1.10 -6.46 -8.36
CA ASN A 33 -0.35 -6.96 -9.50
C ASN A 33 -0.74 -6.28 -10.82
N MET A 34 -2.01 -5.90 -10.99
CA MET A 34 -2.44 -5.09 -12.15
C MET A 34 -1.76 -3.71 -12.16
N ILE A 35 -1.53 -3.11 -10.99
CA ILE A 35 -0.81 -1.83 -10.88
C ILE A 35 0.70 -2.01 -11.11
N LEU A 36 1.28 -3.09 -10.61
CA LEU A 36 2.71 -3.40 -10.76
C LEU A 36 3.09 -3.87 -12.17
N LYS A 37 2.13 -4.38 -12.96
CA LYS A 37 2.30 -4.83 -14.35
C LYS A 37 3.49 -5.80 -14.50
N GLU A 38 4.55 -5.39 -15.18
CA GLU A 38 5.76 -6.19 -15.44
C GLU A 38 6.54 -6.52 -14.16
N GLU A 39 6.29 -5.78 -13.07
CA GLU A 39 6.89 -6.03 -11.76
C GLU A 39 5.96 -6.79 -10.82
N ALA A 40 4.98 -7.51 -11.37
CA ALA A 40 4.08 -8.35 -10.58
C ALA A 40 4.87 -9.20 -9.58
N LYS A 41 4.43 -9.16 -8.33
CA LYS A 41 5.03 -9.91 -7.24
C LYS A 41 4.13 -11.07 -6.85
N ASP A 42 4.76 -12.06 -6.22
CA ASP A 42 4.02 -13.15 -5.63
C ASP A 42 2.98 -12.61 -4.61
N PRO A 43 1.72 -13.07 -4.65
CA PRO A 43 0.71 -12.65 -3.69
C PRO A 43 1.14 -12.84 -2.22
N ALA A 44 1.92 -13.88 -1.92
CA ALA A 44 2.48 -14.10 -0.59
C ALA A 44 3.52 -13.03 -0.24
N TYR A 45 4.31 -12.54 -1.20
CA TYR A 45 5.21 -11.41 -0.99
C TYR A 45 4.44 -10.13 -0.67
N ILE A 46 3.40 -9.81 -1.44
CA ILE A 46 2.55 -8.63 -1.19
C ILE A 46 1.92 -8.69 0.21
N ARG A 47 1.42 -9.87 0.61
CA ARG A 47 0.89 -10.11 1.97
C ARG A 47 1.96 -9.90 3.04
N ARG A 48 3.20 -10.36 2.80
CA ARG A 48 4.32 -10.12 3.72
C ARG A 48 4.65 -8.64 3.84
N VAL A 49 4.67 -7.90 2.73
CA VAL A 49 4.93 -6.45 2.75
C VAL A 49 3.93 -5.73 3.63
N LYS A 50 2.63 -6.03 3.47
CA LYS A 50 1.57 -5.50 4.31
C LYS A 50 1.75 -5.91 5.78
N ASN A 51 1.77 -7.21 6.06
CA ASN A 51 1.72 -7.74 7.43
C ASN A 51 2.98 -7.44 8.25
N ARG A 52 4.15 -7.42 7.60
CA ARG A 52 5.43 -7.13 8.24
C ARG A 52 5.86 -5.67 8.09
N ARG A 53 5.03 -4.83 7.47
CA ARG A 53 5.32 -3.42 7.16
C ARG A 53 6.71 -3.25 6.54
N MET A 54 7.04 -4.12 5.57
CA MET A 54 8.33 -4.08 4.89
C MET A 54 8.42 -2.81 4.06
N ILE A 55 9.60 -2.19 4.03
CA ILE A 55 9.84 -0.98 3.24
C ILE A 55 10.10 -1.40 1.80
N ASP A 56 9.02 -1.60 1.06
CA ASP A 56 9.02 -1.78 -0.39
C ASP A 56 8.11 -0.71 -0.99
N GLU A 57 8.70 0.42 -1.38
CA GLU A 57 7.94 1.61 -1.80
C GLU A 57 7.01 1.32 -2.97
N ARG A 58 7.41 0.45 -3.91
CA ARG A 58 6.59 0.09 -5.07
C ARG A 58 5.35 -0.69 -4.64
N VAL A 59 5.52 -1.70 -3.80
CA VAL A 59 4.38 -2.50 -3.30
C VAL A 59 3.49 -1.67 -2.38
N ILE A 60 4.08 -0.83 -1.52
CA ILE A 60 3.32 0.09 -0.65
C ILE A 60 2.51 1.07 -1.49
N ASP A 61 3.09 1.67 -2.53
CA ASP A 61 2.39 2.61 -3.40
C ASP A 61 1.25 1.93 -4.17
N ALA A 62 1.47 0.70 -4.66
CA ALA A 62 0.42 -0.08 -5.29
C ALA A 62 -0.71 -0.44 -4.29
N LEU A 63 -0.38 -0.89 -3.08
CA LEU A 63 -1.37 -1.15 -2.02
C LEU A 63 -2.18 0.11 -1.68
N TYR A 64 -1.51 1.25 -1.59
CA TYR A 64 -2.13 2.54 -1.30
C TYR A 64 -3.09 2.96 -2.43
N LYS A 65 -2.69 2.80 -3.70
CA LYS A 65 -3.54 3.08 -4.87
C LYS A 65 -4.79 2.18 -4.91
N VAL A 66 -4.64 0.88 -4.64
CA VAL A 66 -5.82 -0.02 -4.54
C VAL A 66 -6.76 0.43 -3.43
N SER A 67 -6.21 0.83 -2.28
CA SER A 67 -7.00 1.32 -1.14
C SER A 67 -7.73 2.62 -1.47
N LEU A 68 -7.10 3.54 -2.21
CA LEU A 68 -7.74 4.77 -2.69
C LEU A 68 -8.92 4.47 -3.64
N LEU A 69 -8.70 3.56 -4.60
CA LEU A 69 -9.76 3.18 -5.55
C LEU A 69 -10.95 2.54 -4.81
N ASN A 70 -10.68 1.65 -3.86
CA ASN A 70 -11.73 1.03 -3.06
C ASN A 70 -12.49 2.05 -2.21
N LYS A 71 -11.80 3.00 -1.58
CA LYS A 71 -12.43 4.09 -0.83
C LYS A 71 -13.37 4.90 -1.73
N ILE A 72 -12.91 5.30 -2.92
CA ILE A 72 -13.70 6.09 -3.87
C ILE A 72 -14.94 5.31 -4.32
N GLN A 73 -14.80 4.02 -4.62
CA GLN A 73 -15.94 3.17 -5.00
C GLN A 73 -16.98 3.11 -3.89
N VAL A 74 -16.57 2.80 -2.66
CA VAL A 74 -17.46 2.77 -1.49
C VAL A 74 -18.14 4.11 -1.24
N GLU A 75 -17.44 5.23 -1.43
CA GLU A 75 -18.01 6.58 -1.25
C GLU A 75 -18.90 7.04 -2.41
N THR A 76 -18.86 6.41 -3.58
CA THR A 76 -19.65 6.80 -4.76
C THR A 76 -20.91 5.93 -4.92
N GLU A 77 -20.96 4.78 -4.24
CA GLU A 77 -22.10 3.85 -4.22
C GLU A 77 -23.09 4.12 -3.07
N ASP A 78 -22.89 5.18 -2.27
CA ASP A 78 -23.78 5.70 -1.21
C ASP A 78 -24.62 6.88 -1.73
#